data_AF-G2NRD7-F1
#
_entry.id   AF-G2NRD7-F1
#
_cell.length_a   1.000
_cell.length_b   1.000
_cell.length_c   1.000
_cell.angle_alpha   90.00
_cell.angle_beta   90.00
_cell.angle_gamma   90.00
#
_symmetry.space_group_name_H-M   'P 1'
#
loop_
_entity.id
_entity.type
_entity.pdbx_description
1 polymer ?
#
loop_
_entity_poly.entity_id
_entity_poly.type
_entity_poly.pdbx_seq_one_letter_code
_entity_poly.pdbx_strand_id
1 'polypeptide(L)'
;MVRRWAVPAGRPVFFPVLNMQHPRSCARTPRSLAVAEATASLNGLPLPLRELTAPFMRGGTQRYAWGVWGGIGPLIPGAYASEIKGRATSGFWVDTTYHLESKPF
;
A
#
# COMPACT_ATOMS: atom_id res chain seq x y z
N MET A 1 3.42 18.49 -8.58
CA MET A 1 2.78 17.42 -9.37
C MET A 1 1.80 16.69 -8.47
N VAL A 2 0.52 16.62 -8.82
CA VAL A 2 -0.55 16.03 -7.98
C VAL A 2 -0.80 14.59 -8.44
N ARG A 3 -0.72 13.61 -7.53
CA ARG A 3 -1.05 12.21 -7.83
C ARG A 3 -2.55 12.01 -7.64
N ARG A 4 -3.30 11.92 -8.73
CA ARG A 4 -4.76 11.70 -8.69
C ARG A 4 -5.10 10.27 -9.16
N TRP A 5 -6.01 9.61 -8.46
CA TRP A 5 -6.44 8.25 -8.77
C TRP A 5 -7.95 8.12 -8.66
N ALA A 6 -8.57 7.52 -9.68
CA ALA A 6 -9.97 7.12 -9.59
C ALA A 6 -10.07 5.81 -8.81
N VAL A 7 -10.95 5.76 -7.82
CA VAL A 7 -11.26 4.54 -7.06
C VAL A 7 -12.75 4.26 -7.16
N PRO A 8 -13.16 2.99 -7.21
CA PRO A 8 -14.57 2.64 -7.28
C PRO A 8 -15.29 2.89 -5.95
N ALA A 9 -16.41 3.61 -6.00
CA ALA A 9 -17.27 3.81 -4.86
C ALA A 9 -17.85 2.46 -4.37
N GLY A 10 -18.11 2.36 -3.07
CA GLY A 10 -18.71 1.17 -2.46
C GLY A 10 -17.78 -0.05 -2.38
N ARG A 11 -16.51 0.05 -2.79
CA ARG A 11 -15.52 -1.04 -2.67
C ARG A 11 -14.37 -0.64 -1.75
N PRO A 12 -13.86 -1.56 -0.90
CA PRO A 12 -12.66 -1.31 -0.13
C PRO A 12 -11.46 -1.08 -1.05
N VAL A 13 -10.53 -0.24 -0.60
CA VAL A 13 -9.24 0.00 -1.27
C VAL A 13 -8.14 -0.53 -0.37
N PHE A 14 -7.23 -1.31 -0.96
CA PHE A 14 -6.09 -1.88 -0.27
C PHE A 14 -4.80 -1.41 -0.94
N PHE A 15 -3.83 -0.92 -0.15
CA PHE A 15 -2.64 -0.29 -0.69
C PHE A 15 -1.41 -0.49 0.22
N PRO A 16 -0.21 -0.57 -0.36
CA PRO A 16 1.01 -0.65 0.43
C PRO A 16 1.48 0.74 0.87
N VAL A 17 1.95 0.84 2.11
CA VAL A 17 2.79 1.96 2.56
C VAL A 17 4.25 1.65 2.25
N LEU A 18 4.70 0.45 2.60
CA LEU A 18 5.99 -0.12 2.21
C LEU A 18 5.74 -1.51 1.65
N ASN A 19 6.34 -1.84 0.51
CA ASN A 19 6.29 -3.20 -0.01
C ASN A 19 7.61 -3.62 -0.65
N MET A 20 7.87 -4.92 -0.59
CA MET A 20 8.91 -5.60 -1.35
C MET A 20 8.31 -6.84 -2.00
N GLN A 21 8.78 -7.17 -3.20
CA GLN A 21 8.51 -8.45 -3.81
C GLN A 21 9.74 -8.97 -4.56
N HIS A 22 9.93 -10.28 -4.57
CA HIS A 22 10.99 -10.92 -5.35
C HIS A 22 10.52 -12.24 -5.94
N PRO A 23 11.08 -12.66 -7.09
CA PRO A 23 10.87 -14.01 -7.60
C PRO A 23 11.52 -15.04 -6.68
N ARG A 24 11.03 -16.28 -6.74
CA ARG A 24 11.60 -17.43 -6.00
C ARG A 24 13.07 -17.71 -6.36
N SER A 25 13.54 -17.29 -7.53
CA SER A 25 14.94 -17.40 -7.95
C SER A 25 15.90 -16.48 -7.16
N CYS A 26 15.41 -15.38 -6.59
CA CYS A 26 16.22 -14.49 -5.75
C CYS A 26 16.37 -15.02 -4.33
N ALA A 27 15.27 -15.50 -3.74
CA ALA A 27 15.25 -16.20 -2.47
C ALA A 27 14.02 -17.11 -2.40
N ARG A 28 14.15 -18.25 -1.71
CA ARG A 28 13.06 -19.23 -1.56
C ARG A 28 12.13 -18.93 -0.38
N THR A 29 12.52 -18.03 0.51
CA THR A 29 11.75 -17.54 1.65
C THR A 29 11.37 -16.07 1.44
N PRO A 30 10.23 -15.61 1.98
CA PRO A 30 9.91 -14.19 1.98
C PRO A 30 10.96 -13.37 2.72
N ARG A 31 11.26 -12.18 2.21
CA ARG A 31 12.12 -11.19 2.85
C ARG A 31 11.30 -9.97 3.27
N SER A 32 11.61 -9.42 4.44
CA SER A 32 11.04 -8.18 4.95
C SER A 32 12.06 -7.04 4.95
N LEU A 33 11.57 -5.81 5.07
CA LEU A 33 12.40 -4.66 5.39
C LEU A 33 12.25 -4.36 6.89
N ALA A 34 13.34 -3.97 7.54
CA ALA A 34 13.25 -3.39 8.88
C ALA A 34 12.59 -2.00 8.78
N VAL A 35 11.40 -1.87 9.37
CA VAL A 35 10.59 -0.65 9.33
C VAL A 35 11.03 0.28 10.46
N ALA A 36 11.42 1.50 10.11
CA ALA A 36 11.66 2.58 11.07
C ALA A 36 10.38 3.38 11.33
N GLU A 37 9.56 3.58 10.29
CA GLU A 37 8.30 4.31 10.38
C GLU A 37 7.33 3.79 9.31
N ALA A 38 6.04 3.71 9.65
CA ALA A 38 4.96 3.52 8.70
C ALA A 38 3.66 4.14 9.23
N THR A 39 3.08 5.08 8.48
CA THR A 39 1.80 5.71 8.79
C THR A 39 0.95 5.86 7.54
N ALA A 40 -0.36 5.88 7.72
CA ALA A 40 -1.30 6.25 6.67
C ALA A 40 -2.48 7.01 7.28
N SER A 41 -3.07 7.92 6.50
CA SER A 41 -4.28 8.62 6.89
C SER A 41 -5.21 8.86 5.71
N LEU A 42 -6.51 8.99 5.98
CA LEU A 42 -7.53 9.42 5.03
C LEU A 42 -8.17 10.70 5.53
N ASN A 43 -8.05 11.80 4.78
CA ASN A 43 -8.48 13.14 5.18
C ASN A 43 -7.94 13.52 6.57
N GLY A 44 -6.69 13.12 6.88
CA GLY A 44 -6.04 13.33 8.17
C GLY A 44 -6.42 12.32 9.27
N LEU A 45 -7.40 11.43 9.06
CA LEU A 45 -7.76 10.39 10.03
C LEU A 45 -6.83 9.18 9.89
N PRO A 46 -6.19 8.70 10.96
CA PRO A 46 -5.24 7.60 10.89
C PRO A 46 -5.93 6.30 10.45
N LEU A 47 -5.27 5.56 9.57
CA LEU A 47 -5.72 4.25 9.10
C LEU A 47 -4.94 3.14 9.81
N PRO A 48 -5.60 2.02 10.19
CA PRO A 48 -4.90 0.88 10.74
C PRO A 48 -4.00 0.24 9.68
N LEU A 49 -2.77 -0.07 10.07
CA LEU A 49 -1.79 -0.75 9.22
C LEU A 49 -1.58 -2.19 9.70
N ARG A 50 -1.29 -3.08 8.74
CA ARG A 50 -0.95 -4.48 9.02
C ARG A 50 0.25 -4.90 8.20
N GLU A 51 1.16 -5.61 8.84
CA GLU A 51 2.23 -6.30 8.13
C GLU A 51 1.69 -7.60 7.54
N LEU A 52 1.93 -7.83 6.25
CA LEU A 52 1.49 -9.02 5.55
C LEU A 52 2.61 -9.61 4.71
N THR A 53 2.66 -10.94 4.68
CA THR A 53 3.57 -11.72 3.86
C THR A 53 2.78 -12.78 3.11
N ALA A 54 3.00 -12.93 1.81
CA ALA A 54 2.32 -13.95 1.02
C ALA A 54 3.13 -14.38 -0.22
N PRO A 55 3.06 -15.68 -0.59
CA PRO A 55 3.39 -16.10 -1.95
C PRO A 55 2.27 -15.72 -2.92
N PHE A 56 2.61 -15.45 -4.18
CA PHE A 56 1.63 -15.25 -5.25
C PHE A 56 2.22 -15.59 -6.63
N MET A 57 1.34 -15.85 -7.60
CA MET A 57 1.72 -16.10 -8.98
C MET A 57 1.56 -14.84 -9.83
N ARG A 58 2.56 -14.52 -10.65
CA ARG A 58 2.48 -13.45 -11.66
C ARG A 58 3.15 -13.93 -12.94
N GLY A 59 2.38 -14.05 -14.03
CA GLY A 59 2.89 -14.49 -15.33
C GLY A 59 3.63 -15.84 -15.28
N GLY A 60 3.05 -16.84 -14.61
CA GLY A 60 3.67 -18.17 -14.44
C GLY A 60 4.85 -18.24 -13.46
N THR A 61 5.30 -17.10 -12.91
CA THR A 61 6.41 -17.06 -11.94
C THR A 61 5.88 -16.96 -10.52
N GLN A 62 6.33 -17.85 -9.64
CA GLN A 62 6.08 -17.75 -8.21
C GLN A 62 6.93 -16.64 -7.59
N ARG A 63 6.29 -15.77 -6.83
CA ARG A 63 6.89 -14.62 -6.16
C ARG A 63 6.51 -14.62 -4.69
N TYR A 64 7.34 -13.98 -3.88
CA TYR A 64 7.04 -13.68 -2.49
C TYR A 64 6.92 -12.17 -2.33
N ALA A 65 5.88 -11.75 -1.61
CA ALA A 65 5.67 -10.37 -1.21
C ALA A 65 5.69 -10.26 0.30
N TRP A 66 6.18 -9.11 0.75
CA TRP A 66 6.05 -8.61 2.11
C TRP A 66 5.68 -7.13 2.02
N GLY A 67 4.95 -6.61 3.00
CA GLY A 67 4.76 -5.18 3.14
C GLY A 67 3.98 -4.78 4.38
N VAL A 68 3.97 -3.48 4.64
CA VAL A 68 3.05 -2.82 5.57
C VAL A 68 1.93 -2.22 4.74
N TRP A 69 0.70 -2.66 5.00
CA TRP A 69 -0.46 -2.36 4.18
C TRP A 69 -1.55 -1.66 4.97
N GLY A 70 -2.20 -0.70 4.30
CA GLY A 70 -3.39 -0.03 4.79
C GLY A 70 -4.64 -0.49 4.03
N GLY A 71 -5.78 -0.36 4.70
CA GLY A 71 -7.09 -0.55 4.10
C GLY A 71 -7.98 0.65 4.34
N ILE A 72 -8.70 1.07 3.29
CA ILE A 72 -9.80 2.02 3.37
C ILE A 72 -11.08 1.23 3.12
N GLY A 73 -12.06 1.37 4.01
CA GLY A 73 -13.40 0.80 3.80
C GLY A 73 -14.09 1.39 2.56
N PRO A 74 -15.25 0.87 2.16
CA PRO A 74 -16.04 1.43 1.06
C PRO A 74 -16.23 2.94 1.19
N LEU A 75 -15.77 3.70 0.19
CA LEU A 75 -15.96 5.15 0.14
C LEU A 75 -17.27 5.50 -0.56
N ILE A 76 -17.98 6.50 -0.03
CA ILE A 76 -19.05 7.17 -0.77
C ILE A 76 -18.43 7.99 -1.92
N PRO A 77 -19.19 8.30 -2.99
CA PRO A 77 -18.70 9.16 -4.06
C PRO A 77 -18.19 10.51 -3.54
N GLY A 78 -17.03 10.96 -4.03
CA GLY A 78 -16.41 12.19 -3.56
C GLY A 78 -14.89 12.23 -3.67
N ALA A 79 -14.30 13.34 -3.23
CA ALA A 79 -12.86 13.56 -3.23
C ALA A 79 -12.27 13.28 -1.83
N TYR A 80 -11.13 12.61 -1.79
CA TYR A 80 -10.41 12.28 -0.57
C TYR A 80 -8.91 12.52 -0.75
N ALA A 81 -8.21 12.83 0.34
CA ALA A 81 -6.76 12.86 0.41
C ALA A 81 -6.27 11.66 1.23
N SER A 82 -5.47 10.80 0.63
CA SER A 82 -4.80 9.70 1.31
C SER A 82 -3.32 10.01 1.43
N GLU A 83 -2.82 10.06 2.65
CA GLU A 83 -1.41 10.31 2.93
C GLU A 83 -0.76 9.02 3.41
N ILE A 84 0.45 8.75 2.91
CA ILE A 84 1.27 7.65 3.38
C ILE A 84 2.69 8.14 3.66
N LYS A 85 3.26 7.68 4.76
CA LYS A 85 4.67 7.87 5.09
C LYS A 85 5.27 6.54 5.49
N GLY A 86 6.45 6.25 4.97
CA GLY A 86 7.15 5.01 5.26
C GLY A 86 8.65 5.23 5.21
N ARG A 87 9.37 4.64 6.16
CA ARG A 87 10.82 4.67 6.20
C ARG A 87 11.34 3.30 6.61
N ALA A 88 12.26 2.76 5.83
CA ALA A 88 13.03 1.58 6.18
C ALA A 88 14.39 2.00 6.76
N THR A 89 14.96 1.18 7.64
CA THR A 89 16.29 1.44 8.22
C THR A 89 17.41 1.40 7.18
N SER A 90 17.17 0.76 6.03
CA SER A 90 18.08 0.70 4.88
C SER A 90 18.19 2.00 4.07
N GLY A 91 17.44 3.04 4.44
CA GLY A 91 17.45 4.35 3.78
C GLY A 91 16.37 4.55 2.72
N PHE A 92 15.59 3.52 2.38
CA PHE A 92 14.39 3.70 1.55
C PHE A 92 13.31 4.47 2.32
N TRP A 93 12.68 5.44 1.68
CA TRP A 93 11.59 6.21 2.28
C TRP A 93 10.56 6.65 1.25
N VAL A 94 9.35 6.94 1.73
CA VAL A 94 8.24 7.54 1.00
C VAL A 94 7.52 8.53 1.92
N ASP A 95 7.14 9.67 1.37
CA ASP A 95 6.22 10.64 1.97
C ASP A 95 5.38 11.19 0.82
N THR A 96 4.11 10.80 0.74
CA THR A 96 3.29 11.18 -0.42
C THR A 96 1.81 11.26 -0.10
N THR A 97 1.13 12.16 -0.82
CA THR A 97 -0.31 12.35 -0.80
C THR A 97 -0.90 11.94 -2.15
N TYR A 98 -1.92 11.08 -2.09
CA TYR A 98 -2.77 10.70 -3.20
C TYR A 98 -4.12 11.40 -3.07
N HIS A 99 -4.58 12.02 -4.15
CA HIS A 99 -5.94 12.53 -4.25
C HIS A 99 -6.81 11.46 -4.89
N LEU A 100 -7.68 10.86 -4.09
CA LEU A 100 -8.60 9.82 -4.53
C LEU A 100 -9.91 10.46 -4.97
N GLU A 101 -10.44 10.00 -6.09
CA GLU A 101 -11.77 10.36 -6.57
C GLU A 101 -12.62 9.10 -6.60
N SER A 102 -13.50 8.98 -5.60
CA SER A 102 -14.45 7.88 -5.49
C SER A 102 -15.62 8.13 -6.43
N LYS A 103 -15.80 7.26 -7.42
CA LYS A 103 -16.87 7.38 -8.43
C LYS A 103 -17.75 6.13 -8.46
N PRO A 104 -19.06 6.27 -8.68
CA PRO A 104 -19.87 5.15 -9.17
C PRO A 104 -19.24 4.59 -10.46
N PHE A 105 -19.38 3.29 -10.67
CA PHE A 105 -19.02 2.66 -11.95
C PHE A 105 -19.94 3.13 -13.08
#